data_AF-A0A7W8HZL5-F1
#
_entry.id   AF-A0A7W8HZL5-F1
#
_cell.length_a   1.000
_cell.length_b   1.000
_cell.length_c   1.000
_cell.angle_alpha   90.00
_cell.angle_beta   90.00
_cell.angle_gamma   90.00
#
_symmetry.space_group_name_H-M   'P 1'
#
loop_
_entity.id
_entity.type
_entity.pdbx_description
1 polymer ?
#
loop_
_entity_poly.entity_id
_entity_poly.type
_entity_poly.pdbx_seq_one_letter_code
_entity_poly.pdbx_strand_id
1 'polypeptide(L)' 'MPIGEARHPVTGTNWEGVGVQPDVTVPVERALEAALRRLG' A
#
# COMPACT_ATOMS: atom_id res chain seq x y z
N MET A 1 -13.84 6.80 -21.33
CA MET A 1 -13.63 5.37 -20.98
C MET A 1 -12.19 5.19 -20.55
N PRO A 2 -11.89 4.50 -19.44
CA PRO A 2 -10.50 4.14 -19.12
C PRO A 2 -9.92 3.30 -20.27
N ILE A 3 -8.67 3.59 -20.66
CA ILE A 3 -8.00 2.97 -21.81
C ILE A 3 -6.99 1.89 -21.40
N GLY A 4 -6.97 1.54 -20.11
CA GLY A 4 -6.12 0.53 -19.51
C GLY A 4 -6.39 0.47 -18.01
N GLU A 5 -6.04 -0.67 -17.42
CA GLU A 5 -6.03 -0.87 -15.98
C GLU A 5 -4.71 -1.55 -15.61
N ALA A 6 -4.22 -1.28 -14.42
CA ALA A 6 -3.22 -2.14 -13.85
C ALA A 6 -3.82 -3.49 -13.44
N ARG A 7 -3.01 -4.55 -13.54
CA ARG A 7 -3.38 -5.87 -13.02
C ARG A 7 -2.15 -6.56 -12.43
N HIS A 8 -2.15 -6.73 -11.12
CA HIS A 8 -1.03 -7.34 -10.42
C HIS A 8 -0.96 -8.85 -10.73
N PRO A 9 0.21 -9.40 -11.09
CA PRO A 9 0.33 -10.79 -11.54
C PRO A 9 0.01 -11.82 -10.44
N VAL A 10 0.17 -11.45 -9.16
CA VAL A 10 -0.07 -12.37 -8.04
C VAL A 10 -1.53 -12.30 -7.54
N THR A 11 -2.09 -11.10 -7.41
CA THR A 11 -3.43 -10.93 -6.79
C THR A 11 -4.54 -10.86 -7.82
N GLY A 12 -4.21 -10.59 -9.10
CA GLY A 12 -5.19 -10.41 -10.17
C GLY A 12 -6.01 -9.13 -10.07
N THR A 13 -5.71 -8.25 -9.10
CA THR A 13 -6.40 -6.99 -8.78
C THR A 13 -5.47 -5.78 -8.93
N ASN A 14 -5.92 -4.58 -8.54
CA ASN A 14 -5.13 -3.35 -8.55
C ASN A 14 -5.44 -2.41 -7.36
N TRP A 15 -4.73 -1.29 -7.33
CA TRP A 15 -4.85 -0.21 -6.34
C TRP A 15 -5.79 0.91 -6.80
N GLU A 16 -6.31 0.84 -8.03
CA GLU A 16 -7.07 1.94 -8.62
C GLU A 16 -8.41 2.12 -7.89
N GLY A 17 -8.72 3.34 -7.48
CA GLY A 17 -9.95 3.68 -6.75
C GLY A 17 -10.00 3.28 -5.26
N VAL A 18 -9.18 2.31 -4.82
CA VAL A 18 -9.18 1.80 -3.44
C VAL A 18 -7.88 2.04 -2.66
N GLY A 19 -6.77 2.32 -3.35
CA GLY A 19 -5.45 2.49 -2.75
C GLY A 19 -4.77 1.18 -2.37
N VAL A 20 -3.73 1.27 -1.53
CA VAL A 20 -2.99 0.13 -0.99
C VAL A 20 -3.09 0.17 0.53
N GLN A 21 -3.62 -0.90 1.12
CA GLN A 21 -3.70 -1.04 2.57
C GLN A 21 -2.29 -1.25 3.16
N PRO A 22 -1.84 -0.45 4.14
CA PRO A 22 -0.60 -0.73 4.84
C PRO A 22 -0.72 -2.00 5.69
N ASP A 23 0.34 -2.81 5.71
CA ASP A 23 0.46 -3.95 6.62
C ASP A 23 0.52 -3.52 8.10
N VAL A 24 0.98 -2.28 8.33
CA VAL A 24 1.10 -1.68 9.66
C VAL A 24 0.36 -0.33 9.66
N THR A 25 -0.81 -0.31 10.29
CA THR A 25 -1.60 0.93 10.43
C THR A 25 -1.05 1.79 11.57
N VAL A 26 -0.49 2.95 11.23
CA VAL A 26 -0.06 3.99 12.18
C VAL A 26 -0.36 5.38 11.60
N PRO A 27 -0.47 6.44 12.44
CA PRO A 27 -0.51 7.81 11.94
C PRO A 27 0.68 8.12 11.04
N VAL A 28 0.46 8.96 10.02
CA VAL A 28 1.48 9.24 8.99
C VAL A 28 2.75 9.84 9.59
N GLU A 29 2.62 10.66 10.62
CA GLU A 29 3.72 11.30 11.34
C GLU A 29 4.59 10.29 12.11
N ARG A 30 4.07 9.08 12.33
CA ARG A 30 4.73 7.99 13.06
C ARG A 30 5.24 6.87 12.16
N ALA A 31 5.03 6.94 10.84
CA ALA A 31 5.40 5.88 9.91
C ALA A 31 6.90 5.53 9.97
N LEU A 32 7.77 6.55 9.94
CA LEU A 32 9.22 6.34 10.00
C LEU A 32 9.66 5.69 11.32
N GLU A 33 9.17 6.21 12.45
CA GLU A 33 9.48 5.65 13.77
C GLU A 33 9.02 4.19 13.89
N ALA A 34 7.82 3.87 13.41
CA ALA A 34 7.27 2.52 13.41
C ALA A 34 8.05 1.55 12.52
N ALA A 35 8.60 2.04 11.40
CA ALA A 35 9.48 1.26 10.52
C ALA A 35 10.84 0.99 11.18
N LEU A 36 11.50 2.03 11.73
CA LEU A 36 12.79 1.90 12.40
C LEU A 36 12.73 0.93 13.60
N ARG A 37 11.65 0.99 14.38
CA ARG A 37 11.43 0.05 15.51
C ARG A 37 11.32 -1.41 15.09
N ARG A 38 10.93 -1.71 13.84
CA ARG A 38 10.83 -3.08 13.30
C ARG A 38 12.12 -3.59 12.66
N LEU A 39 13.04 -2.67 12.35
CA LEU A 39 14.35 -2.99 11.76
C LEU A 39 15.41 -3.28 12.83
N GLY A 40 15.20 -2.81 14.07
CA GLY A 40 16.01 -3.18 15.24
C GLY A 40 15.64 -4.56 15.76
#